data_AF-A0AA36IEI4-F1
#
_entry.id   AF-A0AA36IEI4-F1
#
_cell.length_a   1.000
_cell.length_b   1.000
_cell.length_c   1.000
_cell.angle_alpha   90.00
_cell.angle_beta   90.00
_cell.angle_gamma   90.00
#
_symmetry.space_group_name_H-M   'P 1'
#
loop_
_entity.id
_entity.type
_entity.pdbx_description
1 polymer ?
#
loop_
_entity_poly.entity_id
_entity_poly.type
_entity_poly.pdbx_seq_one_letter_code
_entity_poly.pdbx_strand_id
1 'polypeptide(L)'
;MSPASPAHGALTHGSLESLGSLTHESLEHELRDILGLHGLINWHRITQIWFAHAWGHWQLGVRGCCATCNMLLSFQLCTYGIDVEHRLWLAICQGLAAVSLFMQWWLASPYMFLIRASACVAKSLILLHLTICGRNSMFNPVDCDMVKWDDPRVPFRIMHGIMVVYWMATASSLTMQFLQPLRGVSSTTGNIQLWIRARIRATGVPVQLARGILKPILLTGTEYERAPIEAVINITRAGLICIVVWSLDNQWRTSGVVHAYSPDATPHDEDQDLSTCTSDESIKSVLDEIPELLQ
;
A
#
# COMPACT_ATOMS: atom_id res chain seq x y z
N MET A 1 42.66 -64.28 22.81
CA MET A 1 44.09 -63.97 23.03
C MET A 1 44.29 -62.48 22.82
N SER A 2 45.25 -61.94 23.56
CA SER A 2 45.78 -60.57 23.64
C SER A 2 45.84 -59.72 22.35
N PRO A 3 46.00 -58.38 22.50
CA PRO A 3 45.52 -57.34 21.60
C PRO A 3 46.54 -56.92 20.54
N ALA A 4 46.10 -56.11 19.58
CA ALA A 4 46.97 -55.31 18.72
C ALA A 4 46.52 -53.84 18.74
N SER A 5 47.45 -52.95 19.09
CA SER A 5 47.38 -51.49 18.99
C SER A 5 47.39 -51.05 17.51
N PRO A 6 46.94 -49.82 17.18
CA PRO A 6 47.97 -48.82 16.88
C PRO A 6 47.66 -47.35 17.25
N ALA A 7 48.77 -46.66 17.54
CA ALA A 7 49.17 -45.31 17.13
C ALA A 7 48.42 -44.06 17.66
N HIS A 8 49.05 -43.45 18.67
CA HIS A 8 48.98 -42.03 18.97
C HIS A 8 49.58 -41.17 17.85
N GLY A 9 48.81 -40.20 17.35
CA GLY A 9 49.30 -39.00 16.68
C GLY A 9 49.24 -37.81 17.63
N ALA A 10 50.39 -37.24 17.96
CA ALA A 10 50.52 -36.09 18.84
C ALA A 10 50.11 -34.80 18.12
N LEU A 11 49.05 -34.15 18.58
CA LEU A 11 48.73 -32.76 18.24
C LEU A 11 49.41 -31.85 19.26
N THR A 12 50.29 -30.99 18.75
CA THR A 12 51.09 -30.04 19.50
C THR A 12 50.24 -28.91 20.08
N HIS A 13 50.42 -28.71 21.38
CA HIS A 13 49.65 -27.84 22.26
C HIS A 13 50.08 -26.36 22.17
N GLY A 14 50.21 -25.82 20.95
CA GLY A 14 50.94 -24.55 20.73
C GLY A 14 50.18 -23.43 20.00
N SER A 15 48.88 -23.57 19.71
CA SER A 15 48.19 -22.60 18.84
C SER A 15 46.79 -22.18 19.30
N LEU A 16 46.50 -22.27 20.61
CA LEU A 16 45.20 -21.86 21.19
C LEU A 16 45.29 -20.73 22.23
N GLU A 17 46.49 -20.28 22.61
CA GLU A 17 46.66 -19.18 23.58
C GLU A 17 46.74 -17.78 22.95
N SER A 18 46.83 -17.69 21.61
CA SER A 18 46.91 -16.41 20.89
C SER A 18 45.54 -15.79 20.52
N LEU A 19 44.42 -16.48 20.76
CA LEU A 19 43.07 -15.98 20.44
C LEU A 19 42.28 -15.50 21.68
N GLY A 20 42.89 -15.56 22.87
CA GLY A 20 42.23 -15.28 24.15
C GLY A 20 42.28 -13.82 24.64
N SER A 21 42.82 -12.87 23.85
CA SER A 21 42.93 -11.46 24.27
C SER A 21 42.32 -10.44 23.32
N LEU A 22 41.42 -10.87 22.42
CA LEU A 22 40.51 -9.95 21.76
C LEU A 22 39.42 -9.60 22.78
N THR A 23 39.61 -8.47 23.45
CA THR A 23 38.66 -7.94 24.42
C THR A 23 37.28 -7.77 23.76
N HIS A 24 36.22 -8.10 24.49
CA HIS A 24 34.82 -7.94 24.05
C HIS A 24 34.55 -6.54 23.46
N GLU A 25 35.26 -5.52 23.96
CA GLU A 25 35.21 -4.15 23.43
C GLU A 25 35.75 -3.99 22.01
N SER A 26 36.80 -4.74 21.63
CA SER A 26 37.37 -4.70 20.27
C SER A 26 36.42 -5.33 19.25
N LEU A 27 35.70 -6.38 19.63
CA LEU A 27 34.72 -7.04 18.77
C LEU A 27 33.44 -6.20 18.62
N GLU A 28 33.00 -5.53 19.70
CA GLU A 28 31.86 -4.60 19.64
C GLU A 28 32.17 -3.36 18.79
N HIS A 29 33.41 -2.86 18.80
CA HIS A 29 33.79 -1.71 17.99
C HIS A 29 33.81 -2.05 16.49
N GLU A 30 34.39 -3.19 16.10
CA GLU A 30 34.36 -3.65 14.70
C GLU A 30 32.95 -4.00 14.23
N LEU A 31 32.10 -4.62 15.06
CA LEU A 31 30.71 -4.88 14.68
C LEU A 31 29.92 -3.58 14.51
N ARG A 32 30.17 -2.57 15.35
CA ARG A 32 29.50 -1.26 15.27
C ARG A 32 29.98 -0.45 14.05
N ASP A 33 31.25 -0.58 13.67
CA ASP A 33 31.77 0.03 12.45
C ASP A 33 31.28 -0.71 11.19
N ILE A 34 31.19 -2.04 11.18
CA ILE A 34 30.65 -2.81 10.05
C ILE A 34 29.14 -2.58 9.89
N LEU A 35 28.37 -2.55 10.99
CA LEU A 35 26.93 -2.24 10.95
C LEU A 35 26.66 -0.76 10.66
N GLY A 36 27.52 0.14 11.14
CA GLY A 36 27.44 1.57 10.92
C GLY A 36 27.75 1.95 9.48
N LEU A 37 28.84 1.44 8.90
CA LEU A 37 29.27 1.76 7.54
C LEU A 37 28.40 1.08 6.49
N HIS A 38 28.02 -0.19 6.66
CA HIS A 38 27.08 -0.83 5.72
C HIS A 38 25.67 -0.23 5.84
N GLY A 39 25.24 0.15 7.05
CA GLY A 39 23.99 0.88 7.26
C GLY A 39 23.98 2.24 6.56
N LEU A 40 25.07 3.01 6.66
CA LEU A 40 25.22 4.31 6.01
C LEU A 40 25.36 4.22 4.49
N ILE A 41 26.12 3.24 3.97
CA ILE A 41 26.28 3.03 2.53
C ILE A 41 24.98 2.53 1.90
N ASN A 42 24.26 1.60 2.55
CA ASN A 42 22.91 1.23 2.10
C ASN A 42 21.94 2.40 2.23
N TRP A 43 22.01 3.19 3.31
CA TRP A 43 21.17 4.37 3.47
C TRP A 43 21.43 5.41 2.38
N HIS A 44 22.69 5.63 1.99
CA HIS A 44 23.04 6.59 0.96
C HIS A 44 22.67 6.12 -0.46
N ARG A 45 22.77 4.81 -0.73
CA ARG A 45 22.30 4.20 -1.99
C ARG A 45 20.77 4.20 -2.07
N ILE A 46 20.11 3.91 -0.96
CA ILE A 46 18.65 4.07 -0.80
C ILE A 46 18.31 5.54 -1.05
N THR A 47 18.86 6.51 -0.32
CA THR A 47 18.51 7.92 -0.52
C THR A 47 18.79 8.41 -1.94
N GLN A 48 19.83 7.95 -2.63
CA GLN A 48 20.08 8.31 -4.04
C GLN A 48 19.09 7.67 -5.02
N ILE A 49 18.73 6.39 -4.86
CA ILE A 49 17.63 5.74 -5.60
C ILE A 49 16.31 6.48 -5.35
N TRP A 50 16.08 6.88 -4.10
CA TRP A 50 14.95 7.70 -3.70
C TRP A 50 15.02 9.12 -4.26
N PHE A 51 16.20 9.72 -4.43
CA PHE A 51 16.41 11.06 -5.00
C PHE A 51 16.22 11.09 -6.52
N ALA A 52 16.65 10.06 -7.24
CA ALA A 52 16.31 9.86 -8.65
C ALA A 52 14.79 9.65 -8.84
N HIS A 53 14.11 9.14 -7.80
CA HIS A 53 12.65 9.08 -7.70
C HIS A 53 12.01 10.37 -7.12
N ALA A 54 12.82 11.30 -6.58
CA ALA A 54 12.40 12.52 -5.86
C ALA A 54 12.30 13.78 -6.71
N TRP A 55 12.72 13.77 -7.98
CA TRP A 55 12.15 14.71 -8.96
C TRP A 55 10.70 14.26 -9.20
N GLY A 56 9.89 14.61 -8.21
CA GLY A 56 8.75 13.80 -7.83
C GLY A 56 7.80 13.66 -9.00
N HIS A 57 7.59 12.40 -9.40
CA HIS A 57 6.70 12.06 -10.49
C HIS A 57 5.47 12.96 -10.43
N TRP A 58 5.29 13.78 -11.46
CA TRP A 58 4.17 14.73 -11.62
C TRP A 58 2.82 14.14 -11.19
N GLN A 59 2.69 12.82 -11.33
CA GLN A 59 1.61 11.98 -10.83
C GLN A 59 1.28 12.13 -9.33
N LEU A 60 2.24 12.36 -8.44
CA LEU A 60 1.98 12.68 -7.03
C LEU A 60 1.25 14.02 -6.89
N GLY A 61 1.71 15.05 -7.60
CA GLY A 61 1.07 16.37 -7.65
C GLY A 61 -0.36 16.29 -8.19
N VAL A 62 -0.56 15.60 -9.32
CA VAL A 62 -1.90 15.35 -9.90
C VAL A 62 -2.84 14.72 -8.89
N ARG A 63 -2.39 13.69 -8.16
CA ARG A 63 -3.21 13.05 -7.12
C ARG A 63 -3.45 13.98 -5.92
N GLY A 64 -2.48 14.82 -5.56
CA GLY A 64 -2.63 15.85 -4.52
C GLY A 64 -3.72 16.86 -4.88
N CYS A 65 -3.73 17.34 -6.12
CA CYS A 65 -4.79 18.18 -6.66
C CYS A 65 -6.15 17.48 -6.63
N CYS A 66 -6.24 16.22 -7.11
CA CYS A 66 -7.48 15.44 -7.05
C CYS A 66 -7.98 15.22 -5.61
N ALA A 67 -7.08 15.01 -4.65
CA ALA A 67 -7.42 14.88 -3.23
C ALA A 67 -7.94 16.21 -2.66
N THR A 68 -7.32 17.33 -3.05
CA THR A 68 -7.76 18.69 -2.69
C THR A 68 -9.15 18.99 -3.25
N CYS A 69 -9.39 18.71 -4.53
CA CYS A 69 -10.73 18.83 -5.12
C CYS A 69 -11.76 17.98 -4.38
N ASN A 70 -11.41 16.72 -4.03
CA ASN A 70 -12.29 15.86 -3.25
C ASN A 70 -12.61 16.44 -1.87
N MET A 71 -11.64 17.04 -1.20
CA MET A 71 -11.81 17.74 0.08
C MET A 71 -12.76 18.93 -0.08
N LEU A 72 -12.55 19.79 -1.08
CA LEU A 72 -13.40 20.94 -1.36
C LEU A 72 -14.85 20.52 -1.67
N LEU A 73 -15.05 19.45 -2.44
CA LEU A 73 -16.38 18.89 -2.69
C LEU A 73 -17.05 18.37 -1.40
N SER A 74 -16.28 17.87 -0.43
CA SER A 74 -16.83 17.47 0.88
C SER A 74 -17.19 18.69 1.73
N PHE A 75 -16.36 19.73 1.75
CA PHE A 75 -16.70 21.00 2.41
C PHE A 75 -17.94 21.66 1.80
N GLN A 76 -18.08 21.63 0.48
CA GLN A 76 -19.28 22.12 -0.20
C GLN A 76 -20.54 21.39 0.27
N LEU A 77 -20.49 20.08 0.53
CA LEU A 77 -21.65 19.37 1.10
C LEU A 77 -21.97 19.84 2.53
N CYS A 78 -20.94 20.14 3.33
CA CYS A 78 -21.12 20.69 4.68
C CYS A 78 -21.80 22.06 4.64
N THR A 79 -21.47 22.94 3.69
CA THR A 79 -22.12 24.27 3.58
C THR A 79 -23.60 24.18 3.25
N TYR A 80 -24.05 23.10 2.61
CA TYR A 80 -25.47 22.81 2.37
C TYR A 80 -26.15 22.07 3.53
N GLY A 81 -25.47 21.88 4.68
CA GLY A 81 -26.01 21.16 5.82
C GLY A 81 -26.20 19.65 5.59
N ILE A 82 -25.60 19.09 4.53
CA ILE A 82 -25.79 17.69 4.16
C ILE A 82 -24.80 16.83 4.95
N ASP A 83 -25.30 16.13 5.97
CA ASP A 83 -24.53 15.11 6.70
C ASP A 83 -23.23 15.67 7.31
N VAL A 84 -23.35 16.83 7.97
CA VAL A 84 -22.21 17.70 8.34
C VAL A 84 -21.15 16.94 9.12
N GLU A 85 -21.54 16.16 10.14
CA GLU A 85 -20.61 15.45 11.01
C GLU A 85 -19.71 14.49 10.21
N HIS A 86 -20.29 13.55 9.47
CA HIS A 86 -19.49 12.58 8.69
C HIS A 86 -18.71 13.27 7.58
N ARG A 87 -19.32 14.24 6.88
CA ARG A 87 -18.67 14.92 5.75
C ARG A 87 -17.49 15.77 6.18
N LEU A 88 -17.56 16.40 7.36
CA LEU A 88 -16.45 17.16 7.93
C LEU A 88 -15.26 16.24 8.22
N TRP A 89 -15.46 15.12 8.91
CA TRP A 89 -14.39 14.17 9.19
C TRP A 89 -13.80 13.54 7.92
N LEU A 90 -14.64 13.22 6.93
CA LEU A 90 -14.19 12.75 5.62
C LEU A 90 -13.37 13.82 4.89
N ALA A 91 -13.74 15.10 4.99
CA ALA A 91 -13.00 16.23 4.42
C ALA A 91 -11.63 16.38 5.08
N ILE A 92 -11.56 16.33 6.42
CA ILE A 92 -10.29 16.37 7.17
C ILE A 92 -9.36 15.23 6.71
N CYS A 93 -9.88 13.99 6.62
CA CYS A 93 -9.08 12.86 6.14
C CYS A 93 -8.60 13.04 4.69
N GLN A 94 -9.40 13.68 3.83
CA GLN A 94 -8.99 14.01 2.46
C GLN A 94 -7.94 15.12 2.43
N GLY A 95 -8.03 16.11 3.31
CA GLY A 95 -7.02 17.15 3.49
C GLY A 95 -5.69 16.58 3.96
N LEU A 96 -5.70 15.71 4.97
CA LEU A 96 -4.49 14.98 5.40
C LEU A 96 -3.88 14.16 4.26
N ALA A 97 -4.72 13.51 3.44
CA ALA A 97 -4.24 12.78 2.28
C ALA A 97 -3.65 13.68 1.18
N ALA A 98 -4.20 14.88 0.98
CA ALA A 98 -3.69 15.87 0.04
C ALA A 98 -2.35 16.46 0.52
N VAL A 99 -2.27 16.89 1.79
CA VAL A 99 -1.05 17.43 2.39
C VAL A 99 0.07 16.41 2.34
N SER A 100 -0.19 15.16 2.76
CA SER A 100 0.82 14.09 2.69
C SER A 100 1.25 13.74 1.26
N LEU A 101 0.38 13.89 0.24
CA LEU A 101 0.76 13.76 -1.17
C LEU A 101 1.71 14.89 -1.60
N PHE A 102 1.43 16.14 -1.23
CA PHE A 102 2.30 17.28 -1.53
C PHE A 102 3.62 17.22 -0.75
N MET A 103 3.58 16.84 0.53
CA MET A 103 4.79 16.63 1.33
C MET A 103 5.62 15.47 0.78
N GLN A 104 4.99 14.39 0.32
CA GLN A 104 5.72 13.31 -0.33
C GLN A 104 6.32 13.77 -1.67
N TRP A 105 5.60 14.60 -2.42
CA TRP A 105 6.10 15.17 -3.66
C TRP A 105 7.32 16.07 -3.43
N TRP A 106 7.33 16.84 -2.34
CA TRP A 106 8.39 17.79 -2.00
C TRP A 106 9.58 17.16 -1.27
N LEU A 107 9.31 16.33 -0.26
CA LEU A 107 10.31 15.79 0.68
C LEU A 107 10.71 14.34 0.39
N ALA A 108 10.03 13.66 -0.54
CA ALA A 108 10.20 12.23 -0.83
C ALA A 108 10.13 11.29 0.40
N SER A 109 9.51 11.73 1.50
CA SER A 109 9.48 10.96 2.75
C SER A 109 8.55 9.75 2.65
N PRO A 110 9.04 8.52 2.94
CA PRO A 110 8.22 7.31 2.87
C PRO A 110 7.14 7.26 3.95
N TYR A 111 7.32 7.93 5.10
CA TYR A 111 6.34 7.97 6.18
C TYR A 111 4.99 8.58 5.76
N MET A 112 4.96 9.35 4.67
CA MET A 112 3.73 9.87 4.07
C MET A 112 2.79 8.74 3.56
N PHE A 113 3.29 7.52 3.33
CA PHE A 113 2.44 6.36 3.08
C PHE A 113 1.63 5.98 4.31
N LEU A 114 2.24 5.95 5.49
CA LEU A 114 1.58 5.58 6.75
C LEU A 114 0.55 6.62 7.19
N ILE A 115 0.85 7.91 7.04
CA ILE A 115 -0.10 9.00 7.33
C ILE A 115 -1.35 8.88 6.44
N ARG A 116 -1.20 8.50 5.17
CA ARG A 116 -2.36 8.26 4.30
C ARG A 116 -3.08 6.97 4.62
N ALA A 117 -2.36 5.93 5.04
CA ALA A 117 -2.95 4.67 5.44
C ALA A 117 -3.85 4.89 6.66
N SER A 118 -3.39 5.62 7.68
CA SER A 118 -4.20 5.96 8.86
C SER A 118 -5.43 6.80 8.50
N ALA A 119 -5.30 7.79 7.61
CA ALA A 119 -6.44 8.53 7.10
C ALA A 119 -7.45 7.63 6.35
N CYS A 120 -6.98 6.61 5.62
CA CYS A 120 -7.86 5.64 4.96
C CYS A 120 -8.61 4.75 5.98
N VAL A 121 -7.94 4.32 7.07
CA VAL A 121 -8.58 3.59 8.18
C VAL A 121 -9.62 4.47 8.89
N ALA A 122 -9.30 5.74 9.18
CA ALA A 122 -10.28 6.65 9.77
C ALA A 122 -11.53 6.79 8.88
N LYS A 123 -11.34 6.91 7.55
CA LYS A 123 -12.46 6.94 6.60
C LYS A 123 -13.26 5.64 6.58
N SER A 124 -12.62 4.49 6.68
CA SER A 124 -13.36 3.21 6.70
C SER A 124 -14.22 3.11 7.96
N LEU A 125 -13.74 3.56 9.12
CA LEU A 125 -14.53 3.61 10.36
C LEU A 125 -15.74 4.54 10.26
N ILE A 126 -15.56 5.74 9.70
CA ILE A 126 -16.66 6.69 9.47
C ILE A 126 -17.72 6.10 8.54
N LEU A 127 -17.29 5.41 7.47
CA LEU A 127 -18.22 4.77 6.53
C LEU A 127 -18.87 3.52 7.12
N LEU A 128 -18.19 2.80 8.02
CA LEU A 128 -18.77 1.68 8.75
C LEU A 128 -19.91 2.18 9.64
N HIS A 129 -19.71 3.30 10.34
CA HIS A 129 -20.77 3.97 11.07
C HIS A 129 -21.95 4.34 10.14
N LEU A 130 -21.71 4.98 8.99
CA LEU A 130 -22.75 5.29 8.00
C LEU A 130 -23.48 4.06 7.45
N THR A 131 -22.81 2.90 7.41
CA THR A 131 -23.41 1.62 6.98
C THR A 131 -24.37 1.10 8.03
N ILE A 132 -23.97 1.17 9.30
CA ILE A 132 -24.67 0.61 10.45
C ILE A 132 -25.79 1.54 10.92
N CYS A 133 -25.47 2.80 11.23
CA CYS A 133 -26.37 3.77 11.85
C CYS A 133 -27.02 4.74 10.87
N GLY A 134 -26.65 4.74 9.59
CA GLY A 134 -27.12 5.74 8.63
C GLY A 134 -26.53 7.13 8.90
N ARG A 135 -27.27 8.21 8.59
CA ARG A 135 -26.81 9.61 8.74
C ARG A 135 -27.08 10.21 10.13
N ASN A 136 -27.27 9.39 11.15
CA ASN A 136 -27.52 9.85 12.51
C ASN A 136 -26.20 10.30 13.16
N SER A 137 -26.28 11.06 14.25
CA SER A 137 -25.09 11.64 14.87
C SER A 137 -24.07 10.57 15.25
N MET A 138 -22.80 10.80 14.93
CA MET A 138 -21.70 9.87 15.25
C MET A 138 -21.39 9.84 16.75
N PHE A 139 -21.76 10.91 17.47
CA PHE A 139 -21.45 11.08 18.89
C PHE A 139 -22.62 10.70 19.81
N ASN A 140 -23.81 10.47 19.26
CA ASN A 140 -24.97 10.03 20.03
C ASN A 140 -25.36 8.58 19.68
N PRO A 141 -24.91 7.59 20.46
CA PRO A 141 -25.18 6.18 20.17
C PRO A 141 -26.66 5.81 20.31
N VAL A 142 -27.45 6.61 21.03
CA VAL A 142 -28.89 6.37 21.25
C VAL A 142 -29.69 6.48 19.95
N ASP A 143 -29.19 7.27 18.98
CA ASP A 143 -29.89 7.52 17.72
C ASP A 143 -29.49 6.51 16.61
N CYS A 144 -28.77 5.43 16.91
CA CYS A 144 -28.32 4.50 15.87
C CYS A 144 -29.49 3.67 15.30
N ASP A 145 -29.78 3.86 14.01
CA ASP A 145 -30.89 3.20 13.31
C ASP A 145 -30.49 1.80 12.80
N MET A 146 -30.29 0.88 13.75
CA MET A 146 -29.85 -0.52 13.53
C MET A 146 -30.90 -1.40 12.83
N VAL A 147 -32.18 -1.01 12.86
CA VAL A 147 -33.31 -1.91 12.59
C VAL A 147 -33.94 -1.70 11.21
N LYS A 148 -33.64 -0.63 10.49
CA LYS A 148 -34.33 -0.29 9.22
C LYS A 148 -33.61 -0.78 7.96
N TRP A 149 -33.57 -2.11 7.79
CA TRP A 149 -33.14 -2.75 6.53
C TRP A 149 -34.24 -2.84 5.46
N ASP A 150 -35.44 -2.36 5.76
CA ASP A 150 -36.57 -2.26 4.82
C ASP A 150 -36.74 -0.85 4.21
N ASP A 151 -35.79 0.05 4.48
CA ASP A 151 -35.84 1.45 4.06
C ASP A 151 -35.38 1.64 2.59
N PRO A 152 -35.99 2.56 1.81
CA PRO A 152 -35.51 2.90 0.45
C PRO A 152 -34.03 3.32 0.40
N ARG A 153 -33.42 3.67 1.53
CA ARG A 153 -32.01 4.05 1.67
C ARG A 153 -31.03 2.87 1.73
N VAL A 154 -31.51 1.63 1.86
CA VAL A 154 -30.68 0.41 1.99
C VAL A 154 -29.62 0.25 0.91
N PRO A 155 -29.88 0.52 -0.39
CA PRO A 155 -28.85 0.45 -1.42
C PRO A 155 -27.65 1.36 -1.11
N PHE A 156 -27.86 2.52 -0.49
CA PHE A 156 -26.78 3.43 -0.11
C PHE A 156 -25.98 2.92 1.09
N ARG A 157 -26.62 2.20 2.04
CA ARG A 157 -25.91 1.54 3.14
C ARG A 157 -25.00 0.44 2.61
N ILE A 158 -25.49 -0.40 1.70
CA ILE A 158 -24.69 -1.44 1.03
C ILE A 158 -23.48 -0.82 0.31
N MET A 159 -23.69 0.27 -0.43
CA MET A 159 -22.59 1.00 -1.08
C MET A 159 -21.57 1.55 -0.08
N HIS A 160 -21.98 2.03 1.10
CA HIS A 160 -21.04 2.41 2.14
C HIS A 160 -20.23 1.21 2.64
N GLY A 161 -20.86 0.05 2.83
CA GLY A 161 -20.17 -1.19 3.19
C GLY A 161 -19.10 -1.59 2.16
N ILE A 162 -19.40 -1.51 0.86
CA ILE A 162 -18.41 -1.72 -0.21
C ILE A 162 -17.26 -0.71 -0.08
N MET A 163 -17.58 0.55 0.19
CA MET A 163 -16.56 1.59 0.38
C MET A 163 -15.69 1.37 1.63
N VAL A 164 -16.21 0.72 2.69
CA VAL A 164 -15.38 0.33 3.86
C VAL A 164 -14.26 -0.60 3.42
N VAL A 165 -14.60 -1.67 2.70
CA VAL A 165 -13.63 -2.65 2.17
C VAL A 165 -12.64 -1.96 1.23
N TYR A 166 -13.13 -1.09 0.36
CA TYR A 166 -12.30 -0.28 -0.53
C TYR A 166 -11.24 0.55 0.22
N TRP A 167 -11.61 1.25 1.30
CA TRP A 167 -10.67 2.09 2.05
C TRP A 167 -9.71 1.25 2.90
N MET A 168 -10.15 0.12 3.44
CA MET A 168 -9.27 -0.84 4.12
C MET A 168 -8.24 -1.43 3.15
N ALA A 169 -8.65 -1.88 1.97
CA ALA A 169 -7.74 -2.38 0.94
C ALA A 169 -6.74 -1.31 0.48
N THR A 170 -7.20 -0.06 0.35
CA THR A 170 -6.34 1.09 0.06
C THR A 170 -5.30 1.31 1.17
N ALA A 171 -5.71 1.24 2.45
CA ALA A 171 -4.81 1.37 3.60
C ALA A 171 -3.77 0.25 3.61
N SER A 172 -4.18 -1.00 3.43
CA SER A 172 -3.28 -2.16 3.37
C SER A 172 -2.26 -2.01 2.25
N SER A 173 -2.69 -1.59 1.05
CA SER A 173 -1.77 -1.34 -0.07
C SER A 173 -0.76 -0.22 0.23
N LEU A 174 -1.16 0.83 0.95
CA LEU A 174 -0.24 1.90 1.38
C LEU A 174 0.79 1.39 2.39
N THR A 175 0.35 0.62 3.38
CA THR A 175 1.25 0.00 4.37
C THR A 175 2.21 -0.99 3.71
N MET A 176 1.74 -1.82 2.78
CA MET A 176 2.60 -2.74 2.04
C MET A 176 3.61 -2.01 1.14
N GLN A 177 3.23 -0.88 0.55
CA GLN A 177 4.18 -0.05 -0.20
C GLN A 177 5.27 0.56 0.70
N PHE A 178 4.94 0.87 1.96
CA PHE A 178 5.91 1.34 2.94
C PHE A 178 6.86 0.21 3.39
N LEU A 179 6.31 -0.98 3.69
CA LEU A 179 7.09 -2.13 4.15
C LEU A 179 7.94 -2.76 3.04
N GLN A 180 7.46 -2.72 1.80
CA GLN A 180 8.11 -3.36 0.64
C GLN A 180 8.23 -2.37 -0.54
N PRO A 181 9.10 -1.36 -0.43
CA PRO A 181 9.20 -0.29 -1.42
C PRO A 181 9.74 -0.75 -2.79
N LEU A 182 10.45 -1.87 -2.85
CA LEU A 182 11.04 -2.42 -4.08
C LEU A 182 10.26 -3.61 -4.66
N ARG A 183 9.14 -4.00 -4.06
CA ARG A 183 8.39 -5.19 -4.52
C ARG A 183 7.84 -4.98 -5.93
N GLY A 184 8.22 -5.85 -6.85
CA GLY A 184 7.76 -5.85 -8.24
C GLY A 184 8.30 -4.70 -9.09
N VAL A 185 9.31 -3.97 -8.60
CA VAL A 185 10.06 -3.00 -9.41
C VAL A 185 10.95 -3.79 -10.36
N SER A 186 10.91 -3.45 -11.65
CA SER A 186 11.72 -4.02 -12.73
C SER A 186 12.22 -2.91 -13.65
N SER A 187 13.01 -3.26 -14.67
CA SER A 187 13.46 -2.33 -15.71
C SER A 187 12.31 -1.67 -16.49
N THR A 188 11.13 -2.29 -16.52
CA THR A 188 9.97 -1.84 -17.30
C THR A 188 8.78 -1.40 -16.46
N THR A 189 8.74 -1.78 -15.18
CA THR A 189 7.60 -1.50 -14.29
C THR A 189 8.03 -1.03 -12.91
N GLY A 190 7.22 -0.16 -12.32
CA GLY A 190 7.34 0.33 -10.96
C GLY A 190 6.77 -0.63 -9.93
N ASN A 191 6.71 -0.15 -8.69
CA ASN A 191 6.22 -0.93 -7.55
C ASN A 191 4.80 -1.47 -7.79
N ILE A 192 4.61 -2.78 -7.59
CA ILE A 192 3.35 -3.49 -7.85
C ILE A 192 2.15 -2.92 -7.07
N GLN A 193 2.39 -2.31 -5.90
CA GLN A 193 1.35 -1.70 -5.08
C GLN A 193 0.67 -0.52 -5.78
N LEU A 194 1.34 0.15 -6.72
CA LEU A 194 0.72 1.22 -7.53
C LEU A 194 -0.37 0.65 -8.44
N TRP A 195 -0.10 -0.46 -9.12
CA TRP A 195 -1.06 -1.15 -9.96
C TRP A 195 -2.23 -1.73 -9.16
N ILE A 196 -1.94 -2.42 -8.04
CA ILE A 196 -2.99 -2.94 -7.13
C ILE A 196 -3.90 -1.79 -6.67
N ARG A 197 -3.30 -0.67 -6.26
CA ARG A 197 -4.06 0.51 -5.84
C ARG A 197 -4.87 1.11 -6.97
N ALA A 198 -4.36 1.13 -8.21
CA ALA A 198 -5.14 1.59 -9.37
C ALA A 198 -6.41 0.74 -9.55
N ARG A 199 -6.32 -0.59 -9.43
CA ARG A 199 -7.48 -1.49 -9.50
C ARG A 199 -8.46 -1.29 -8.35
N ILE A 200 -7.96 -1.18 -7.12
CA ILE A 200 -8.80 -0.85 -5.95
C ILE A 200 -9.52 0.48 -6.20
N ARG A 201 -8.81 1.52 -6.64
CA ARG A 201 -9.40 2.84 -6.92
C ARG A 201 -10.48 2.78 -7.99
N ALA A 202 -10.28 1.99 -9.04
CA ALA A 202 -11.23 1.84 -10.15
C ALA A 202 -12.60 1.33 -9.69
N THR A 203 -12.68 0.45 -8.67
CA THR A 203 -13.97 -0.03 -8.14
C THR A 203 -14.80 1.08 -7.48
N GLY A 204 -14.17 2.21 -7.12
CA GLY A 204 -14.87 3.38 -6.61
C GLY A 204 -15.68 4.14 -7.67
N VAL A 205 -15.36 4.00 -8.97
CA VAL A 205 -16.07 4.66 -10.07
C VAL A 205 -17.53 4.23 -10.14
N PRO A 206 -17.86 2.92 -10.29
CA PRO A 206 -19.25 2.48 -10.36
C PRO A 206 -20.02 2.82 -9.08
N VAL A 207 -19.37 2.76 -7.91
CA VAL A 207 -20.02 3.14 -6.64
C VAL A 207 -20.40 4.62 -6.63
N GLN A 208 -19.51 5.52 -7.04
CA GLN A 208 -19.82 6.95 -7.06
C GLN A 208 -20.87 7.31 -8.13
N LEU A 209 -20.80 6.70 -9.31
CA LEU A 209 -21.82 6.88 -10.35
C LEU A 209 -23.19 6.38 -9.89
N ALA A 210 -23.26 5.18 -9.32
CA ALA A 210 -24.50 4.63 -8.80
C ALA A 210 -25.09 5.52 -7.69
N ARG A 211 -24.26 6.09 -6.80
CA ARG A 211 -24.71 7.09 -5.81
C ARG A 211 -25.20 8.39 -6.44
N GLY A 212 -24.64 8.80 -7.58
CA GLY A 212 -25.06 9.98 -8.32
C GLY A 212 -26.42 9.78 -9.00
N ILE A 213 -26.62 8.60 -9.60
CA ILE A 213 -27.81 8.26 -10.40
C ILE A 213 -28.97 7.77 -9.52
N LEU A 214 -28.72 6.87 -8.57
CA LEU A 214 -29.82 6.26 -7.79
C LEU A 214 -30.44 7.21 -6.77
N LYS A 215 -29.71 8.22 -6.28
CA LYS A 215 -30.28 9.19 -5.32
C LYS A 215 -31.48 9.95 -5.90
N PRO A 216 -31.38 10.62 -7.06
CA PRO A 216 -32.54 11.28 -7.66
C PRO A 216 -33.61 10.26 -8.10
N ILE A 217 -33.25 9.06 -8.54
CA ILE A 217 -34.25 8.06 -8.97
C ILE A 217 -35.08 7.53 -7.79
N LEU A 218 -34.44 7.19 -6.67
CA LEU A 218 -35.10 6.50 -5.55
C LEU A 218 -35.63 7.43 -4.47
N LEU A 219 -35.06 8.63 -4.31
CA LEU A 219 -35.37 9.50 -3.16
C LEU A 219 -36.26 10.71 -3.52
N THR A 220 -36.40 11.04 -4.80
CA THR A 220 -37.25 12.17 -5.22
C THR A 220 -38.71 11.91 -4.86
N GLY A 221 -39.38 12.88 -4.23
CA GLY A 221 -40.76 12.73 -3.78
C GLY A 221 -40.93 11.89 -2.51
N THR A 222 -39.83 11.49 -1.87
CA THR A 222 -39.84 10.83 -0.55
C THR A 222 -39.40 11.81 0.55
N GLU A 223 -39.63 11.47 1.82
CA GLU A 223 -39.09 12.24 2.96
C GLU A 223 -37.54 12.29 3.00
N TYR A 224 -36.88 11.43 2.22
CA TYR A 224 -35.43 11.32 2.14
C TYR A 224 -34.83 12.04 0.93
N GLU A 225 -35.62 12.86 0.24
CA GLU A 225 -35.18 13.63 -0.93
C GLU A 225 -33.88 14.39 -0.64
N ARG A 226 -32.98 14.39 -1.63
CA ARG A 226 -31.65 14.98 -1.50
C ARG A 226 -31.46 16.08 -2.53
N ALA A 227 -30.76 17.13 -2.10
CA ALA A 227 -30.42 18.23 -2.98
C ALA A 227 -29.65 17.74 -4.22
N PRO A 228 -29.97 18.26 -5.43
CA PRO A 228 -29.32 17.85 -6.68
C PRO A 228 -27.79 17.98 -6.65
N ILE A 229 -27.27 18.93 -5.87
CA ILE A 229 -25.83 19.12 -5.66
C ILE A 229 -25.14 17.85 -5.15
N GLU A 230 -25.82 17.03 -4.34
CA GLU A 230 -25.24 15.78 -3.85
C GLU A 230 -25.02 14.78 -5.00
N ALA A 231 -25.93 14.72 -5.99
CA ALA A 231 -25.80 13.86 -7.16
C ALA A 231 -24.63 14.31 -8.04
N VAL A 232 -24.58 15.61 -8.37
CA VAL A 232 -23.49 16.22 -9.15
C VAL A 232 -22.14 15.95 -8.51
N ILE A 233 -22.00 16.15 -7.20
CA ILE A 233 -20.74 15.91 -6.49
C ILE A 233 -20.30 14.44 -6.57
N ASN A 234 -21.22 13.47 -6.50
CA ASN A 234 -20.84 12.06 -6.64
C ASN A 234 -20.33 11.74 -8.06
N ILE A 235 -20.97 12.31 -9.09
CA ILE A 235 -20.51 12.17 -10.49
C ILE A 235 -19.13 12.80 -10.68
N THR A 236 -18.91 14.02 -10.17
CA THR A 236 -17.60 14.68 -10.20
C THR A 236 -16.53 13.84 -9.49
N ARG A 237 -16.86 13.25 -8.34
CA ARG A 237 -15.94 12.33 -7.64
C ARG A 237 -15.59 11.11 -8.49
N ALA A 238 -16.53 10.56 -9.25
CA ALA A 238 -16.24 9.45 -10.17
C ALA A 238 -15.20 9.86 -11.23
N GLY A 239 -15.35 11.05 -11.83
CA GLY A 239 -14.36 11.60 -12.76
C GLY A 239 -12.98 11.81 -12.13
N LEU A 240 -12.93 12.35 -10.90
CA LEU A 240 -11.68 12.51 -10.15
C LEU A 240 -11.00 11.15 -9.86
N ILE A 241 -11.79 10.10 -9.59
CA ILE A 241 -11.25 8.75 -9.40
C ILE A 241 -10.58 8.25 -10.69
N CYS A 242 -11.20 8.47 -11.87
CA CYS A 242 -10.59 8.08 -13.15
C CYS A 242 -9.22 8.73 -13.35
N ILE A 243 -9.07 10.02 -13.02
CA ILE A 243 -7.78 10.73 -13.09
C ILE A 243 -6.75 10.08 -12.15
N VAL A 244 -7.15 9.74 -10.92
CA VAL A 244 -6.27 9.09 -9.95
C VAL A 244 -5.85 7.68 -10.41
N VAL A 245 -6.76 6.91 -11.00
CA VAL A 245 -6.48 5.58 -11.56
C VAL A 245 -5.46 5.70 -12.69
N TRP A 246 -5.70 6.58 -13.66
CA TRP A 246 -4.76 6.85 -14.74
C TRP A 246 -3.39 7.26 -14.20
N SER A 247 -3.37 8.16 -13.21
CA SER A 247 -2.13 8.64 -12.61
C SER A 247 -1.32 7.53 -11.93
N LEU A 248 -1.98 6.58 -11.25
CA LEU A 248 -1.34 5.43 -10.63
C LEU A 248 -0.81 4.44 -11.68
N ASP A 249 -1.60 4.11 -12.69
CA ASP A 249 -1.21 3.19 -13.77
C ASP A 249 -0.04 3.80 -14.59
N ASN A 250 -0.09 5.10 -14.87
CA ASN A 250 1.01 5.79 -15.55
C ASN A 250 2.28 5.74 -14.71
N GLN A 251 2.20 6.07 -13.41
CA GLN A 251 3.38 6.00 -12.54
C GLN A 251 3.96 4.58 -12.49
N TRP A 252 3.10 3.57 -12.37
CA TRP A 252 3.53 2.18 -12.39
C TRP A 252 4.25 1.82 -13.69
N ARG A 253 3.81 2.28 -14.85
CA ARG A 253 4.50 2.01 -16.13
C ARG A 253 5.81 2.78 -16.29
N THR A 254 5.89 4.00 -15.76
CA THR A 254 7.03 4.89 -16.03
C THR A 254 8.15 4.82 -14.99
N SER A 255 7.87 4.38 -13.75
CA SER A 255 8.85 4.46 -12.67
C SER A 255 9.86 3.30 -12.64
N GLY A 256 9.72 2.27 -13.49
CA GLY A 256 10.73 1.21 -13.65
C GLY A 256 11.90 1.60 -14.57
N VAL A 257 11.62 2.46 -15.56
CA VAL A 257 12.56 2.82 -16.64
C VAL A 257 13.77 3.63 -16.15
N VAL A 258 13.67 4.29 -15.00
CA VAL A 258 14.72 5.16 -14.45
C VAL A 258 15.93 4.35 -13.94
N HIS A 259 15.79 3.06 -13.66
CA HIS A 259 16.91 2.20 -13.26
C HIS A 259 17.69 1.58 -14.42
N ALA A 260 17.13 1.54 -15.63
CA ALA A 260 17.77 0.94 -16.80
C ALA A 260 18.83 1.85 -17.48
N TYR A 261 18.91 3.11 -17.07
CA TYR A 261 19.84 4.12 -17.62
C TYR A 261 20.94 4.51 -16.62
N SER A 262 21.45 3.55 -15.84
CA SER A 262 22.75 3.74 -15.19
C SER A 262 23.84 3.40 -16.20
N PRO A 263 24.63 4.37 -16.72
CA PRO A 263 25.66 4.11 -17.73
C PRO A 263 26.80 3.21 -17.23
N ASP A 264 26.87 2.91 -15.93
CA ASP A 264 27.79 1.95 -15.31
C ASP A 264 27.22 0.52 -15.16
N ALA A 265 26.00 0.27 -15.64
CA ALA A 265 25.52 -1.10 -15.79
C ALA A 265 26.24 -1.74 -16.98
N THR A 266 27.48 -2.16 -16.77
CA THR A 266 28.15 -3.12 -17.65
C THR A 266 27.19 -4.29 -17.87
N PRO A 267 26.95 -4.71 -19.12
CA PRO A 267 26.12 -5.87 -19.43
C PRO A 267 26.86 -7.12 -18.93
N HIS A 268 26.70 -7.43 -17.65
CA HIS A 268 27.13 -8.68 -17.07
C HIS A 268 25.90 -9.57 -16.91
N ASP A 269 25.77 -10.48 -17.87
CA ASP A 269 25.30 -11.85 -17.66
C ASP A 269 23.88 -12.05 -17.08
N GLU A 270 22.85 -11.40 -17.64
CA GLU A 270 21.45 -11.78 -17.36
C GLU A 270 20.97 -13.04 -18.12
N ASP A 271 21.82 -13.71 -18.89
CA ASP A 271 21.47 -14.93 -19.63
C ASP A 271 21.69 -16.26 -18.86
N GLN A 272 22.16 -16.25 -17.60
CA GLN A 272 22.55 -17.50 -16.93
C GLN A 272 21.55 -18.14 -15.95
N ASP A 273 20.53 -17.44 -15.44
CA ASP A 273 19.71 -18.00 -14.35
C ASP A 273 18.26 -18.39 -14.70
N LEU A 274 17.83 -18.22 -15.96
CA LEU A 274 16.50 -18.70 -16.39
C LEU A 274 16.51 -20.10 -17.04
N SER A 275 17.63 -20.83 -16.96
CA SER A 275 17.78 -22.20 -17.48
C SER A 275 17.79 -23.27 -16.38
N THR A 276 17.72 -22.93 -15.10
CA THR A 276 17.97 -23.88 -14.00
C THR A 276 16.73 -24.24 -13.16
N CYS A 277 15.52 -23.84 -13.57
CA CYS A 277 14.27 -24.17 -12.85
C CYS A 277 13.24 -24.98 -13.65
N THR A 278 13.67 -25.64 -14.73
CA THR A 278 12.88 -26.71 -15.38
C THR A 278 13.74 -27.93 -15.60
N SER A 279 14.29 -28.50 -14.53
CA SER A 279 14.66 -29.91 -14.54
C SER A 279 13.42 -30.74 -14.20
N ASP A 280 12.68 -31.11 -15.26
CA ASP A 280 11.65 -32.17 -15.24
C ASP A 280 12.16 -33.49 -14.60
N GLU A 281 13.47 -33.63 -14.40
CA GLU A 281 14.09 -34.75 -13.69
C GLU A 281 13.77 -34.79 -12.20
N SER A 282 13.59 -33.64 -11.51
CA SER A 282 13.27 -33.66 -10.07
C SER A 282 11.83 -34.07 -9.79
N ILE A 283 10.92 -33.91 -10.75
CA ILE A 283 9.53 -34.36 -10.62
C ILE A 283 9.42 -35.85 -10.97
N LYS A 284 10.21 -36.34 -11.93
CA LYS A 284 10.29 -37.78 -12.25
C LYS A 284 10.86 -38.61 -11.11
N SER A 285 11.92 -38.16 -10.43
CA SER A 285 12.49 -38.94 -9.31
C SER A 285 11.53 -39.09 -8.14
N VAL A 286 10.67 -38.10 -7.89
CA VAL A 286 9.64 -38.17 -6.83
C VAL A 286 8.45 -39.05 -7.25
N LEU A 287 8.11 -39.09 -8.54
CA LEU A 287 7.04 -39.96 -9.06
C LEU A 287 7.44 -41.43 -9.15
N ASP A 288 8.72 -41.72 -9.37
CA ASP A 288 9.24 -43.10 -9.43
C ASP A 288 9.37 -43.77 -8.03
N GLU A 289 9.35 -43.00 -6.94
CA GLU A 289 9.36 -43.53 -5.55
C GLU A 289 7.97 -43.87 -4.99
N ILE A 290 6.88 -43.44 -5.64
CA ILE A 290 5.50 -43.67 -5.17
C ILE A 290 5.03 -45.14 -5.22
N PRO A 291 5.47 -46.01 -6.16
CA PRO A 291 5.00 -47.40 -6.21
C PRO A 291 5.49 -48.29 -5.06
N GLU A 292 6.62 -47.99 -4.41
CA GLU A 292 7.17 -48.81 -3.31
C GLU A 292 6.46 -48.57 -1.96
N LEU A 293 5.75 -47.45 -1.81
CA LEU A 293 4.99 -47.15 -0.58
C LEU A 293 3.55 -47.70 -0.60
N LEU A 294 3.17 -48.40 -1.68
CA LEU A 294 1.83 -48.96 -1.88
C LEU A 294 1.80 -50.51 -1.93
N GLN A 295 2.88 -51.17 -1.49
CA GLN A 295 2.91 -52.61 -1.17
C GLN A 295 3.15 -52.82 0.33
#